data_AF-A0A4Q0IHR6-F1
#
_entry.id   AF-A0A4Q0IHR6-F1
#
_cell.length_a   1.000
_cell.length_b   1.000
_cell.length_c   1.000
_cell.angle_alpha   90.00
_cell.angle_beta   90.00
_cell.angle_gamma   90.00
#
_symmetry.space_group_name_H-M   'P 1'
#
loop_
_entity.id
_entity.type
_entity.pdbx_description
1 polymer ?
#
loop_
_entity_poly.entity_id
_entity_poly.type
_entity_poly.pdbx_seq_one_letter_code
_entity_poly.pdbx_strand_id
1 'polypeptide(L)'
;EMPRLDGLATLQNLMKTHPMPVLMVSSLTESGAESTLKAMEYGALDFILKTMSNDRDCFGDELRRKVKAIARKKTIVKLKYRRINHIVQPLAHRSQPSQPADYVQTPCPGPRDLVVIGVSTGGPPVVQKVLSALPADLPACILI
;
A
#
# COMPACT_ATOMS: atom_id res chain seq x y z
N GLU A 1 -8.21 -22.30 -4.12
CA GLU A 1 -6.94 -21.95 -3.44
C GLU A 1 -5.77 -22.59 -4.17
N MET A 2 -4.57 -22.02 -3.99
CA MET A 2 -3.32 -22.60 -4.50
C MET A 2 -2.82 -23.65 -3.50
N PRO A 3 -2.81 -24.95 -3.84
CA PRO A 3 -2.68 -26.04 -2.85
C PRO A 3 -1.25 -26.34 -2.37
N ARG A 4 -0.22 -25.80 -3.02
CA ARG A 4 1.19 -26.08 -2.69
C ARG A 4 1.91 -24.90 -2.05
N LEU A 5 1.74 -23.71 -2.62
CA LEU A 5 2.33 -22.48 -2.13
C LEU A 5 1.24 -21.41 -2.13
N ASP A 6 1.05 -20.77 -0.99
CA ASP A 6 0.08 -19.68 -0.86
C ASP A 6 0.43 -18.52 -1.81
N GLY A 7 -0.58 -17.74 -2.21
CA GLY A 7 -0.43 -16.63 -3.15
C GLY A 7 0.55 -15.58 -2.64
N LEU A 8 0.58 -15.32 -1.33
CA LEU A 8 1.48 -14.34 -0.73
C LEU A 8 2.93 -14.83 -0.70
N ALA A 9 3.15 -16.11 -0.35
CA ALA A 9 4.48 -16.73 -0.39
C ALA A 9 5.01 -16.83 -1.84
N THR A 10 4.12 -17.11 -2.80
CA THR A 10 4.43 -17.10 -4.23
C THR A 10 4.87 -15.72 -4.67
N LEU A 11 4.13 -14.67 -4.31
CA LEU A 11 4.48 -13.28 -4.61
C LEU A 11 5.85 -12.92 -4.05
N GLN A 12 6.13 -13.27 -2.79
CA GLN A 12 7.41 -12.96 -2.15
C GLN A 12 8.58 -13.61 -2.90
N ASN A 13 8.45 -14.88 -3.28
CA ASN A 13 9.50 -15.60 -4.01
C ASN A 13 9.65 -15.07 -5.45
N LEU A 14 8.53 -14.79 -6.12
CA LEU A 14 8.52 -14.22 -7.46
C LEU A 14 9.23 -12.86 -7.47
N MET A 15 8.90 -11.98 -6.52
CA MET A 15 9.51 -10.66 -6.44
C MET A 15 11.02 -10.74 -6.16
N LYS A 16 11.48 -11.69 -5.33
CA LYS A 16 12.91 -11.92 -5.06
C LYS A 16 13.68 -12.43 -6.29
N THR A 17 13.13 -13.41 -7.00
CA THR A 17 13.83 -14.10 -8.10
C THR A 17 13.65 -13.40 -9.44
N HIS A 18 12.45 -12.91 -9.72
CA HIS A 18 12.04 -12.31 -10.99
C HIS A 18 11.06 -11.15 -10.76
N PRO A 19 11.53 -9.99 -10.26
CA PRO A 19 10.66 -8.86 -9.99
C PRO A 19 9.89 -8.41 -11.24
N MET A 20 8.56 -8.48 -11.17
CA MET A 20 7.66 -8.18 -12.29
C MET A 20 6.36 -7.52 -11.80
N PRO A 21 5.64 -6.78 -12.66
CA PRO A 21 4.39 -6.15 -12.26
C PRO A 21 3.35 -7.22 -11.86
N VAL A 22 2.91 -7.22 -10.59
CA VAL A 22 1.86 -8.13 -10.09
C VAL A 22 0.64 -7.36 -9.61
N LEU A 23 -0.53 -7.84 -10.04
CA LEU A 23 -1.85 -7.42 -9.60
C LEU A 23 -2.46 -8.58 -8.81
N MET A 24 -2.76 -8.35 -7.53
CA MET A 24 -3.36 -9.38 -6.68
C MET A 24 -4.87 -9.43 -6.88
N VAL A 25 -5.48 -10.58 -6.61
CA VAL A 25 -6.95 -10.71 -6.52
C VAL A 25 -7.27 -11.31 -5.16
N SER A 26 -7.92 -10.55 -4.28
CA SER A 26 -8.16 -10.88 -2.87
C SER A 26 -9.64 -10.87 -2.51
N SER A 27 -10.07 -11.65 -1.52
CA SER A 27 -11.47 -11.68 -1.07
C SER A 27 -11.84 -10.48 -0.20
N LEU A 28 -13.13 -10.13 -0.17
CA LEU A 28 -13.71 -9.16 0.78
C LEU A 28 -13.89 -9.80 2.18
N THR A 29 -12.81 -10.32 2.74
CA THR A 29 -12.77 -10.83 4.12
C THR A 29 -11.69 -10.08 4.88
N GLU A 30 -11.76 -10.05 6.21
CA GLU A 30 -10.74 -9.42 7.05
C GLU A 30 -9.34 -10.03 6.79
N SER A 31 -9.27 -11.37 6.71
CA SER A 31 -8.08 -12.10 6.26
C SER A 31 -7.61 -11.68 4.85
N GLY A 32 -8.56 -11.39 3.95
CA GLY A 32 -8.28 -10.87 2.62
C GLY A 32 -7.71 -9.45 2.63
N ALA A 33 -8.16 -8.59 3.55
CA ALA A 33 -7.63 -7.24 3.73
C ALA A 33 -6.18 -7.26 4.24
N GLU A 34 -5.90 -8.06 5.28
CA GLU A 34 -4.54 -8.29 5.79
C GLU A 34 -3.59 -8.83 4.70
N SER A 35 -4.07 -9.83 3.96
CA SER A 35 -3.30 -10.42 2.85
C SER A 35 -3.03 -9.40 1.74
N THR A 36 -3.96 -8.48 1.50
CA THR A 36 -3.81 -7.40 0.51
C THR A 36 -2.73 -6.42 0.94
N LEU A 37 -2.73 -5.98 2.20
CA LEU A 37 -1.71 -5.08 2.73
C LEU A 37 -0.31 -5.70 2.65
N LYS A 38 -0.15 -6.93 3.13
CA LYS A 38 1.12 -7.67 3.04
C LYS A 38 1.59 -7.85 1.59
N ALA A 39 0.67 -8.10 0.67
CA ALA A 39 1.04 -8.22 -0.74
C ALA A 39 1.59 -6.90 -1.30
N MET A 40 1.02 -5.76 -0.91
CA MET A 40 1.54 -4.45 -1.31
C MET A 40 2.93 -4.17 -0.70
N GLU A 41 3.17 -4.59 0.54
CA GLU A 41 4.51 -4.53 1.17
C GLU A 41 5.53 -5.39 0.42
N TYR A 42 5.12 -6.58 -0.04
CA TYR A 42 5.98 -7.47 -0.83
C TYR A 42 6.21 -7.00 -2.28
N GLY A 43 5.58 -5.91 -2.69
CA GLY A 43 5.80 -5.27 -3.98
C GLY A 43 4.70 -5.49 -5.02
N ALA A 44 3.52 -6.01 -4.62
CA ALA A 44 2.34 -5.96 -5.48
C ALA A 44 2.01 -4.50 -5.81
N LEU A 45 1.59 -4.26 -7.05
CA LEU A 45 1.30 -2.89 -7.51
C LEU A 45 -0.10 -2.42 -7.13
N ASP A 46 -1.04 -3.34 -7.11
CA ASP A 46 -2.45 -3.10 -6.82
C ASP A 46 -3.14 -4.46 -6.55
N PHE A 47 -4.41 -4.40 -6.18
CA PHE A 47 -5.27 -5.58 -5.99
C PHE A 47 -6.65 -5.37 -6.61
N ILE A 48 -7.41 -6.45 -6.80
CA ILE A 48 -8.83 -6.43 -7.15
C ILE A 48 -9.57 -7.31 -6.16
N LEU A 49 -10.76 -6.86 -5.77
CA LEU A 49 -11.63 -7.65 -4.92
C LEU A 49 -12.29 -8.75 -5.74
N LYS A 50 -12.16 -9.99 -5.27
CA LYS A 50 -12.92 -11.14 -5.76
C LYS A 50 -14.37 -10.93 -5.35
N THR A 51 -15.19 -10.43 -6.27
CA THR A 51 -16.63 -10.34 -6.07
C THR A 51 -17.21 -11.76 -6.01
N MET A 52 -18.11 -12.00 -5.05
CA MET A 52 -18.81 -13.29 -4.92
C MET A 52 -20.15 -13.29 -5.69
N SER A 53 -20.56 -12.14 -6.23
CA SER A 53 -21.83 -11.91 -6.91
C SER A 53 -21.66 -11.86 -8.44
N ASN A 54 -22.76 -12.11 -9.16
CA ASN A 54 -22.86 -12.37 -10.60
C ASN A 54 -22.41 -11.25 -11.56
N ASP A 55 -21.84 -10.15 -11.08
CA ASP A 55 -21.35 -9.04 -11.92
C ASP A 55 -19.96 -9.33 -12.48
N ARG A 56 -19.90 -10.33 -13.38
CA ARG A 56 -18.70 -10.67 -14.13
C ARG A 56 -18.22 -9.52 -15.01
N ASP A 57 -19.15 -8.70 -15.52
CA ASP A 57 -18.84 -7.59 -16.40
C ASP A 57 -18.14 -6.45 -15.64
N CYS A 58 -18.65 -6.08 -14.46
CA CYS A 58 -18.02 -5.05 -13.62
C CYS A 58 -16.61 -5.47 -13.18
N PHE A 59 -16.43 -6.72 -12.74
CA PHE A 59 -15.12 -7.27 -12.40
C PHE A 59 -14.19 -7.28 -13.63
N GLY A 60 -14.70 -7.66 -14.80
CA GLY A 60 -13.96 -7.69 -16.05
C GLY A 60 -13.46 -6.30 -16.47
N ASP A 61 -14.30 -5.28 -16.32
CA ASP A 61 -13.96 -3.90 -16.63
C ASP A 61 -12.93 -3.34 -15.64
N GLU A 62 -13.08 -3.61 -14.34
CA GLU A 62 -12.10 -3.22 -13.33
C GLU A 62 -10.74 -3.89 -13.58
N LEU A 63 -10.73 -5.19 -13.86
CA LEU A 63 -9.54 -5.95 -14.20
C LEU A 63 -8.86 -5.37 -15.44
N ARG A 64 -9.61 -5.16 -16.52
CA ARG A 64 -9.08 -4.58 -17.75
C ARG A 64 -8.50 -3.18 -17.50
N ARG A 65 -9.17 -2.34 -16.71
CA ARG A 65 -8.71 -1.00 -16.36
C ARG A 65 -7.39 -1.03 -15.59
N LYS A 66 -7.32 -1.83 -14.52
CA LYS A 66 -6.12 -1.95 -13.67
C LYS A 66 -4.94 -2.59 -14.41
N VAL A 67 -5.18 -3.66 -15.19
CA VAL A 67 -4.14 -4.28 -16.02
C VAL A 67 -3.58 -3.28 -17.04
N LYS A 68 -4.43 -2.51 -17.73
CA LYS A 68 -3.97 -1.43 -18.64
C LYS A 68 -3.15 -0.37 -17.91
N ALA A 69 -3.58 0.04 -16.72
CA ALA A 69 -2.86 1.02 -15.91
C ALA A 69 -1.48 0.51 -15.46
N ILE A 70 -1.38 -0.75 -15.05
CA ILE A 70 -0.13 -1.40 -14.65
C ILE A 70 0.80 -1.61 -15.85
N ALA A 71 0.25 -2.06 -16.99
CA ALA A 71 1.03 -2.33 -18.20
C ALA A 71 1.75 -1.06 -18.71
N ARG A 72 1.13 0.11 -18.59
CA ARG A 72 1.74 1.41 -18.92
C ARG A 72 2.87 1.82 -17.96
N LYS A 73 2.89 1.28 -16.74
CA LYS A 73 3.88 1.58 -15.69
C LYS A 73 5.07 0.60 -15.66
N LYS A 74 5.24 -0.29 -16.66
CA LYS A 74 6.28 -1.35 -16.72
C LYS A 74 7.71 -0.86 -16.41
N THR A 75 8.07 0.36 -16.82
CA THR A 75 9.40 0.94 -16.59
C THR A 75 9.68 1.24 -15.10
N ILE A 76 8.64 1.52 -14.32
CA ILE A 76 8.76 1.91 -12.89
C ILE A 76 9.04 0.70 -11.99
N VAL A 77 8.63 -0.52 -12.39
CA VAL A 77 8.76 -1.73 -11.57
C VAL A 77 10.23 -2.15 -11.39
N LYS A 78 11.01 -2.13 -12.47
CA LYS A 78 12.47 -2.40 -12.39
C LYS A 78 13.19 -1.38 -11.50
N LEU A 79 12.75 -0.11 -11.51
CA LEU A 79 13.36 0.96 -10.72
C LEU A 79 12.96 0.91 -9.24
N LYS A 80 11.69 0.63 -8.93
CA LYS A 80 11.21 0.50 -7.54
C LYS A 80 11.82 -0.71 -6.84
N TYR A 81 11.94 -1.86 -7.51
CA TYR A 81 12.51 -3.05 -6.87
C TYR A 81 14.02 -2.92 -6.66
N ARG A 82 14.76 -2.25 -7.58
CA ARG A 82 16.16 -1.86 -7.33
C ARG A 82 16.29 -0.92 -6.14
N ARG A 83 15.36 0.02 -5.93
CA ARG A 83 15.38 0.91 -4.75
C ARG A 83 14.99 0.19 -3.46
N ILE A 84 13.96 -0.66 -3.45
CA ILE A 84 13.56 -1.43 -2.25
C ILE A 84 14.71 -2.34 -1.78
N ASN A 85 15.40 -3.02 -2.71
CA ASN A 85 16.57 -3.83 -2.38
C ASN A 85 17.80 -2.99 -1.97
N HIS A 86 17.87 -1.69 -2.35
CA HIS A 86 18.93 -0.76 -1.93
C HIS A 86 18.59 0.08 -0.69
N ILE A 87 17.41 -0.07 -0.07
CA ILE A 87 17.02 0.63 1.17
C ILE A 87 17.47 -0.14 2.43
N VAL A 88 18.28 -1.18 2.27
CA VAL A 88 19.17 -1.68 3.32
C VAL A 88 20.45 -0.82 3.19
N GLN A 89 20.69 0.32 3.83
CA GLN A 89 20.27 0.92 5.09
C GLN A 89 20.33 2.46 4.92
N PRO A 90 19.48 3.25 5.58
CA PRO A 90 19.92 4.50 6.16
C PRO A 90 20.54 4.17 7.51
N LEU A 91 21.87 4.29 7.61
CA LEU A 91 22.49 4.52 8.90
C LEU A 91 21.96 5.85 9.47
N ALA A 92 21.79 5.85 10.79
CA ALA A 92 21.54 6.98 11.70
C ALA A 92 20.09 7.19 12.18
N HIS A 93 19.98 7.03 13.51
CA HIS A 93 18.89 7.40 14.41
C HIS A 93 17.61 6.57 14.33
N ARG A 94 17.73 5.36 14.88
CA ARG A 94 16.64 4.75 15.62
C ARG A 94 16.32 5.64 16.82
N SER A 95 15.54 6.69 16.62
CA SER A 95 14.70 7.23 17.68
C SER A 95 13.88 6.04 18.18
N GLN A 96 14.08 5.65 19.43
CA GLN A 96 13.19 4.70 20.09
C GLN A 96 11.75 5.15 19.85
N PRO A 97 10.76 4.24 19.75
CA PRO A 97 9.37 4.67 19.81
C PRO A 97 9.22 5.45 21.12
N SER A 98 9.18 6.78 21.01
CA SER A 98 8.71 7.61 22.09
C SER A 98 7.35 7.06 22.44
N GLN A 99 7.12 6.89 23.74
CA GLN A 99 5.85 6.46 24.32
C GLN A 99 4.69 7.06 23.52
N PRO A 100 3.55 6.35 23.36
CA PRO A 100 2.41 6.88 22.63
C PRO A 100 2.20 8.32 23.07
N ALA A 101 2.45 9.26 22.16
CA ALA A 101 2.33 10.66 22.48
C ALA A 101 0.90 10.82 22.98
N ASP A 102 0.74 11.33 24.21
CA ASP A 102 -0.57 11.74 24.66
C ASP A 102 -1.07 12.70 23.59
N TYR A 103 -2.06 12.25 22.80
CA TYR A 103 -2.70 13.06 21.78
C TYR A 103 -3.47 14.13 22.54
N VAL A 104 -2.77 15.19 22.92
CA VAL A 104 -3.39 16.38 23.49
C VAL A 104 -4.20 16.96 22.35
N GLN A 105 -5.51 16.68 22.37
CA GLN A 105 -6.47 17.42 21.56
C GLN A 105 -6.46 18.85 22.05
N THR A 106 -5.48 19.63 21.58
CA THR A 106 -5.49 21.07 21.76
C THR A 106 -6.67 21.58 20.94
N PRO A 107 -7.70 22.18 21.58
CA PRO A 107 -8.77 22.81 20.84
C PRO A 107 -8.15 23.94 20.03
N CYS A 108 -8.01 23.76 18.71
CA CYS A 108 -7.49 24.80 17.83
C CYS A 108 -8.59 25.86 17.62
N PRO A 109 -8.46 27.08 18.18
CA PRO A 109 -9.44 28.13 18.00
C PRO A 109 -9.05 28.93 16.76
N GLY A 110 -9.64 28.63 15.60
CA GLY A 110 -9.36 29.35 14.35
C GLY A 110 -9.83 28.61 13.09
N PRO A 111 -9.63 29.20 11.88
CA PRO A 111 -9.82 28.51 10.61
C PRO A 111 -9.04 27.20 10.62
N ARG A 112 -9.69 26.08 10.26
CA ARG A 112 -9.03 24.77 10.25
C ARG A 112 -8.19 24.64 8.99
N ASP A 113 -6.87 24.65 9.15
CA ASP A 113 -5.99 24.18 8.10
C ASP A 113 -6.23 22.68 7.91
N LEU A 114 -6.61 22.30 6.68
CA LEU A 114 -6.96 20.92 6.32
C LEU A 114 -5.98 20.41 5.27
N VAL A 115 -5.32 19.30 5.58
CA VAL A 115 -4.51 18.54 4.63
C VAL A 115 -5.33 17.34 4.15
N VAL A 116 -5.54 17.25 2.83
CA VAL A 116 -6.29 16.14 2.21
C VAL A 116 -5.34 15.25 1.41
N ILE A 117 -5.30 13.96 1.71
CA ILE A 117 -4.41 12.96 1.09
C ILE A 117 -5.23 11.92 0.32
N GLY A 118 -5.52 12.18 -0.95
CA GLY A 118 -6.15 11.19 -1.83
C GLY A 118 -5.13 10.18 -2.37
N VAL A 119 -5.38 8.89 -2.16
CA VAL A 119 -4.53 7.81 -2.71
C VAL A 119 -5.27 6.82 -3.59
N SER A 120 -4.55 6.25 -4.55
CA SER A 120 -5.07 5.26 -5.50
C SER A 120 -4.15 4.03 -5.49
N THR A 121 -3.65 3.59 -6.64
CA THR A 121 -2.79 2.39 -6.76
C THR A 121 -1.46 2.53 -5.99
N GLY A 122 -1.13 1.57 -5.12
CA GLY A 122 0.10 1.63 -4.32
C GLY A 122 0.01 2.53 -3.08
N GLY A 123 -1.20 3.00 -2.73
CA GLY A 123 -1.47 4.04 -1.75
C GLY A 123 -1.06 3.75 -0.31
N PRO A 124 -1.43 2.61 0.31
CA PRO A 124 -1.24 2.39 1.74
C PRO A 124 0.23 2.54 2.21
N PRO A 125 1.24 1.98 1.52
CA PRO A 125 2.65 2.18 1.91
C PRO A 125 3.12 3.64 1.79
N VAL A 126 2.57 4.41 0.85
CA VAL A 126 2.92 5.81 0.66
C VAL A 126 2.28 6.67 1.75
N VAL A 127 1.01 6.43 2.07
CA VAL A 127 0.32 7.11 3.18
C VAL A 127 1.05 6.83 4.48
N GLN A 128 1.37 5.57 4.77
CA GLN A 128 2.14 5.20 5.96
C GLN A 128 3.46 5.98 6.03
N LYS A 129 4.22 6.02 4.93
CA LYS A 129 5.49 6.74 4.89
C LYS A 129 5.32 8.25 5.13
N VAL A 130 4.30 8.87 4.55
CA VAL A 130 4.02 10.30 4.76
C VAL A 130 3.62 10.55 6.20
N LEU A 131 2.65 9.81 6.74
CA LEU A 131 2.17 9.99 8.10
C LEU A 131 3.26 9.73 9.15
N SER A 132 4.11 8.72 8.95
CA SER A 132 5.23 8.43 9.85
C SER A 132 6.32 9.50 9.87
N ALA A 133 6.35 10.38 8.87
CA ALA A 133 7.31 11.48 8.79
C ALA A 133 6.72 12.83 9.26
N LEU A 134 5.41 12.89 9.55
CA LEU A 134 4.77 14.11 10.02
C LEU A 134 5.09 14.36 11.51
N PRO A 135 5.24 15.63 11.90
CA PRO A 135 5.46 15.98 13.30
C PRO A 135 4.17 15.77 14.10
N ALA A 136 4.32 15.41 15.37
CA ALA A 136 3.18 15.11 16.26
C ALA A 136 2.34 16.35 16.57
N ASP A 137 2.91 17.55 16.47
CA ASP A 137 2.30 18.85 16.73
C ASP A 137 1.82 19.56 15.45
N LEU A 138 1.61 18.82 14.35
CA LEU A 138 1.09 19.39 13.10
C LEU A 138 -0.22 20.18 13.37
N PRO A 139 -0.24 21.50 13.14
CA PRO A 139 -1.40 22.35 13.46
C PRO A 139 -2.46 22.30 12.35
N ALA A 140 -2.73 21.11 11.82
CA ALA A 140 -3.70 20.90 10.73
C ALA A 140 -4.43 19.57 10.90
N CYS A 141 -5.71 19.54 10.52
CA CYS A 141 -6.45 18.29 10.42
C CYS A 141 -6.01 17.52 9.17
N ILE A 142 -5.90 16.20 9.28
CA ILE A 142 -5.58 15.33 8.15
C ILE A 142 -6.83 14.52 7.78
N LEU A 143 -7.25 14.63 6.52
CA LEU A 143 -8.23 13.76 5.88
C LEU A 143 -7.52 12.89 4.86
N ILE A 144 -7.80 11.59 4.87
CA ILE A 144 -7.22 10.59 3.95
C ILE A 144 -8.35 9.97 3.13
#